data_AF-A0A4Q1SUP1-F1
#
_entry.id   AF-A0A4Q1SUP1-F1
#
_cell.length_a   1.000
_cell.length_b   1.000
_cell.length_c   1.000
_cell.angle_alpha   90.00
_cell.angle_beta   90.00
_cell.angle_gamma   90.00
#
_symmetry.space_group_name_H-M   'P 1'
#
loop_
_entity.id
_entity.type
_entity.pdbx_description
1 polymer ?
#
loop_
_entity_poly.entity_id
_entity_poly.type
_entity_poly.pdbx_seq_one_letter_code
_entity_poly.pdbx_strand_id
1 'polypeptide(L)'
;MELMSRVERHKVSQSKLPTVLISLGTSVLFLAMIYFMLVYVQIPDSLAFRQTLQISLFFSSILFLGLYLLAFIFVSTKKFNQTEEKVARVNLYIVILWVLSLLYHFILWLAHDTVIIPYYYYGGLALTWGVLLLTLVHFFAYFSFVRRDIRAQAKANDLGNRRHAYEMLKRIFYMYQIIHELMNKDAEVKHMMKWNHFDEKLEQMFLEVEPYIHTLSFNREDLEHILGIKAWMDNLLMIIEQHPLHHDLYKKINM
;
A
#
# COMPACT_ATOMS: atom_id res chain seq x y z
N MET A 1 11.72 -29.39 -20.62
CA MET A 1 11.16 -28.05 -20.87
C MET A 1 9.98 -27.88 -19.92
N GLU A 2 10.18 -27.24 -18.78
CA GLU A 2 9.11 -27.03 -17.79
C GLU A 2 8.07 -26.06 -18.35
N LEU A 3 6.81 -26.50 -18.36
CA LEU A 3 5.66 -25.71 -18.78
C LEU A 3 5.36 -24.67 -17.71
N MET A 4 5.85 -23.44 -17.90
CA MET A 4 5.48 -22.29 -17.07
C MET A 4 3.95 -22.16 -16.99
N SER A 5 3.47 -21.98 -15.75
CA SER A 5 2.05 -21.82 -15.43
C SER A 5 1.45 -20.60 -16.16
N ARG A 6 0.19 -20.68 -16.59
CA ARG A 6 -0.55 -19.57 -17.23
C ARG A 6 -0.52 -18.27 -16.40
N VAL A 7 -0.36 -18.38 -15.08
CA VAL A 7 -0.23 -17.26 -14.14
C VAL A 7 1.11 -16.52 -14.31
N GLU A 8 2.19 -17.22 -14.64
CA GLU A 8 3.52 -16.63 -14.86
C GLU A 8 3.59 -15.88 -16.19
N ARG A 9 2.92 -16.39 -17.24
CA ARG A 9 2.85 -15.68 -18.54
C ARG A 9 2.17 -14.32 -18.44
N HIS A 10 1.14 -14.18 -17.59
CA HIS A 10 0.47 -12.89 -17.39
C HIS A 10 1.30 -11.90 -16.57
N LYS A 11 2.14 -12.37 -15.63
CA LYS A 11 3.06 -11.52 -14.85
C LYS A 11 4.18 -10.91 -15.69
N VAL A 12 4.67 -11.64 -16.69
CA VAL A 12 5.77 -11.20 -17.57
C VAL A 12 5.31 -10.19 -18.63
N SER A 13 4.04 -10.27 -19.07
CA SER A 13 3.50 -9.41 -20.13
C SER A 13 3.19 -7.96 -19.67
N GLN A 14 2.84 -7.75 -18.40
CA GLN A 14 2.41 -6.43 -17.90
C GLN A 14 3.55 -5.50 -17.40
N SER A 15 4.81 -5.94 -17.31
CA SER A 15 5.84 -5.18 -16.56
C SER A 15 6.84 -4.35 -17.38
N LYS A 16 7.00 -4.58 -18.70
CA LYS A 16 8.08 -3.96 -19.48
C LYS A 16 7.68 -2.69 -20.24
N LEU A 17 6.45 -2.62 -20.77
CA LEU A 17 5.96 -1.45 -21.51
C LEU A 17 6.00 -0.13 -20.72
N PRO A 18 5.55 -0.06 -19.45
CA PRO A 18 5.55 1.21 -18.71
C PRO A 18 6.98 1.67 -18.38
N THR A 19 7.91 0.74 -18.14
CA THR A 19 9.31 1.06 -17.80
C THR A 19 10.06 1.66 -18.98
N VAL A 20 9.87 1.12 -20.19
CA VAL A 20 10.49 1.66 -21.41
C VAL A 20 9.95 3.04 -21.74
N LEU A 21 8.64 3.27 -21.59
CA LEU A 21 8.03 4.58 -21.80
C LEU A 21 8.53 5.63 -20.78
N ILE A 22 8.66 5.26 -19.50
CA ILE A 22 9.22 6.15 -18.48
C ILE A 22 10.68 6.47 -18.80
N SER A 23 11.49 5.47 -19.16
CA SER A 23 12.89 5.70 -19.53
C SER A 23 13.01 6.59 -20.76
N LEU A 24 12.24 6.34 -21.82
CA LEU A 24 12.24 7.14 -23.04
C LEU A 24 11.79 8.58 -22.75
N GLY A 25 10.69 8.75 -22.01
CA GLY A 25 10.18 10.06 -21.61
C GLY A 25 11.19 10.85 -20.77
N THR A 26 11.87 10.18 -19.83
CA THR A 26 12.92 10.79 -19.02
C THR A 26 14.13 11.20 -19.87
N SER A 27 14.55 10.37 -20.82
CA SER A 27 15.63 10.69 -21.75
C SER A 27 15.28 11.87 -22.65
N VAL A 28 14.05 11.92 -23.20
CA VAL A 28 13.57 13.06 -24.01
C VAL A 28 13.53 14.33 -23.17
N LEU A 29 13.02 14.26 -21.93
CA LEU A 29 13.00 15.41 -21.02
C LEU A 29 14.42 15.90 -20.71
N PHE A 30 15.36 15.00 -20.45
CA PHE A 30 16.75 15.34 -20.18
C PHE A 30 17.43 15.99 -21.40
N LEU A 31 17.21 15.44 -22.61
CA LEU A 31 17.72 16.04 -23.85
C LEU A 31 17.11 17.42 -24.12
N ALA A 32 15.81 17.60 -23.88
CA ALA A 32 15.14 18.88 -23.99
C ALA A 32 15.72 19.90 -23.00
N MET A 33 16.04 19.46 -21.77
CA MET A 33 16.73 20.25 -20.77
C MET A 33 18.13 20.67 -21.24
N ILE A 34 18.96 19.73 -21.71
CA ILE A 34 20.30 20.04 -22.24
C ILE A 34 20.20 21.03 -23.40
N TYR A 35 19.28 20.79 -24.33
CA TYR A 35 19.05 21.69 -25.46
C TYR A 35 18.69 23.10 -24.97
N PHE A 36 17.74 23.20 -24.03
CA PHE A 36 17.36 24.48 -23.44
C PHE A 36 18.56 25.18 -22.79
N MET A 37 19.38 24.45 -22.05
CA MET A 37 20.59 25.00 -21.43
C MET A 37 21.60 25.51 -22.45
N LEU A 38 21.88 24.75 -23.50
CA LEU A 38 22.87 25.15 -24.51
C LEU A 38 22.42 26.33 -25.37
N VAL A 39 21.11 26.46 -25.62
CA VAL A 39 20.56 27.49 -26.51
C VAL A 39 20.23 28.78 -25.76
N TYR A 40 19.69 28.68 -24.54
CA TYR A 40 19.12 29.83 -23.83
C TYR A 40 19.91 30.26 -22.59
N VAL A 41 20.78 29.42 -22.03
CA VAL A 41 21.60 29.80 -20.86
C VAL A 41 22.96 30.25 -21.34
N GLN A 42 23.25 31.54 -21.21
CA GLN A 42 24.59 32.07 -21.41
C GLN A 42 25.31 32.12 -20.08
N ILE A 43 26.48 31.47 -19.98
CA ILE A 43 27.32 31.51 -18.78
C ILE A 43 28.33 32.64 -18.95
N PRO A 44 28.26 33.72 -18.15
CA PRO A 44 29.23 34.80 -18.18
C PRO A 44 30.68 34.31 -17.96
N ASP A 45 31.62 34.97 -18.63
CA ASP A 45 33.05 34.69 -18.49
C ASP A 45 33.66 35.26 -17.20
N SER A 46 32.88 36.00 -16.40
CA SER A 46 33.38 36.56 -15.15
C SER A 46 33.74 35.45 -14.16
N LEU A 47 34.97 35.53 -13.64
CA LEU A 47 35.50 34.56 -12.68
C LEU A 47 34.59 34.43 -11.45
N ALA A 48 34.12 35.57 -10.93
CA ALA A 48 33.20 35.62 -9.80
C ALA A 48 31.92 34.83 -10.08
N PHE A 49 31.29 34.99 -11.25
CA PHE A 49 30.08 34.25 -11.59
C PHE A 49 30.34 32.74 -11.68
N ARG A 50 31.42 32.35 -12.36
CA ARG A 50 31.79 30.94 -12.52
C ARG A 50 32.10 30.27 -11.19
N GLN A 51 32.79 30.95 -10.29
CA GLN A 51 33.05 30.47 -8.92
C GLN A 51 31.75 30.34 -8.13
N THR A 52 30.90 31.38 -8.12
CA THR A 52 29.61 31.34 -7.42
C THR A 52 28.72 30.21 -7.95
N LEU A 53 28.68 29.99 -9.27
CA LEU A 53 27.94 28.90 -9.89
C LEU A 53 28.43 27.54 -9.40
N GLN A 54 29.75 27.28 -9.44
CA GLN A 54 30.29 25.98 -8.99
C GLN A 54 30.06 25.73 -7.51
N ILE A 55 30.26 26.76 -6.67
CA ILE A 55 29.97 26.68 -5.24
C ILE A 55 28.49 26.36 -5.01
N SER A 56 27.58 27.04 -5.73
CA SER A 56 26.14 26.82 -5.61
C SER A 56 25.74 25.40 -6.02
N LEU A 57 26.29 24.88 -7.11
CA LEU A 57 26.02 23.52 -7.59
C LEU A 57 26.62 22.45 -6.67
N PHE A 58 27.79 22.71 -6.10
CA PHE A 58 28.41 21.85 -5.10
C PHE A 58 27.52 21.74 -3.85
N PHE A 59 27.13 22.86 -3.24
CA PHE A 59 26.26 22.85 -2.06
C PHE A 59 24.87 22.28 -2.36
N SER A 60 24.32 22.56 -3.53
CA SER A 60 23.05 21.94 -3.97
C SER A 60 23.18 20.43 -4.08
N SER A 61 24.30 19.93 -4.60
CA SER A 61 24.58 18.49 -4.67
C SER A 61 24.69 17.85 -3.28
N ILE A 62 25.33 18.52 -2.31
CA ILE A 62 25.36 18.05 -0.91
C ILE A 62 23.95 17.99 -0.34
N LEU A 63 23.18 19.07 -0.52
CA LEU A 63 21.82 19.17 0.00
C LEU A 63 20.93 18.07 -0.57
N PHE A 64 20.92 17.87 -1.89
CA PHE A 64 20.08 16.85 -2.53
C PHE A 64 20.51 15.43 -2.17
N LEU A 65 21.81 15.16 -2.07
CA LEU A 65 22.30 13.87 -1.58
C LEU A 65 21.86 13.64 -0.11
N GLY A 66 21.98 14.65 0.74
CA GLY A 66 21.54 14.60 2.13
C GLY A 66 20.04 14.32 2.25
N LEU A 67 19.21 15.07 1.52
CA LEU A 67 17.76 14.86 1.44
C LEU A 67 17.41 13.47 0.92
N TYR A 68 18.13 13.00 -0.09
CA TYR A 68 17.95 11.66 -0.64
C TYR A 68 18.20 10.58 0.42
N LEU A 69 19.36 10.61 1.09
CA LEU A 69 19.69 9.64 2.13
C LEU A 69 18.73 9.73 3.33
N LEU A 70 18.37 10.95 3.75
CA LEU A 70 17.44 11.19 4.83
C LEU A 70 16.06 10.58 4.53
N ALA A 71 15.54 10.78 3.32
CA ALA A 71 14.28 10.19 2.90
C ALA A 71 14.29 8.65 3.04
N PHE A 72 15.40 8.00 2.68
CA PHE A 72 15.51 6.54 2.81
C PHE A 72 15.73 6.08 4.25
N ILE A 73 16.37 6.86 5.12
CA ILE A 73 16.40 6.57 6.56
C ILE A 73 14.97 6.56 7.12
N PHE A 74 14.17 7.59 6.83
CA PHE A 74 12.76 7.65 7.24
C PHE A 74 11.90 6.54 6.65
N VAL A 75 12.23 6.07 5.44
CA VAL A 75 11.53 4.94 4.82
C VAL A 75 11.95 3.63 5.47
N SER A 76 13.24 3.39 5.71
CA SER A 76 13.77 2.13 6.27
C SER A 76 13.28 1.80 7.69
N THR A 77 12.78 2.78 8.44
CA THR A 77 12.18 2.57 9.76
C THR A 77 10.78 1.94 9.67
N LYS A 78 10.15 1.94 8.49
CA LYS A 78 8.88 1.24 8.26
C LYS A 78 9.17 -0.23 7.93
N LYS A 79 8.52 -1.14 8.66
CA LYS A 79 8.56 -2.58 8.34
C LYS A 79 7.83 -2.82 7.02
N PHE A 80 8.58 -3.18 5.99
CA PHE A 80 8.07 -3.54 4.68
C PHE A 80 8.17 -5.07 4.47
N ASN A 81 7.24 -5.66 3.74
CA ASN A 81 7.26 -7.09 3.40
C ASN A 81 8.37 -7.42 2.38
N GLN A 82 8.82 -8.67 2.33
CA GLN A 82 10.02 -9.13 1.58
C GLN A 82 10.07 -8.76 0.08
N THR A 83 8.93 -8.53 -0.58
CA THR A 83 8.89 -8.11 -1.99
C THR A 83 9.11 -6.60 -2.16
N GLU A 84 8.81 -5.82 -1.12
CA GLU A 84 8.91 -4.36 -1.06
C GLU A 84 10.35 -3.88 -0.80
N GLU A 85 11.19 -4.74 -0.20
CA GLU A 85 12.59 -4.41 0.11
C GLU A 85 13.41 -4.02 -1.12
N LYS A 86 13.11 -4.54 -2.33
CA LYS A 86 13.87 -4.18 -3.54
C LYS A 86 13.58 -2.78 -4.06
N VAL A 87 12.37 -2.26 -3.83
CA VAL A 87 11.94 -0.94 -4.31
C VAL A 87 12.15 0.15 -3.24
N ALA A 88 12.14 -0.23 -1.97
CA ALA A 88 12.32 0.68 -0.84
C ALA A 88 13.79 0.90 -0.41
N ARG A 89 14.76 0.30 -1.12
CA ARG A 89 16.18 0.44 -0.82
C ARG A 89 16.79 1.68 -1.49
N VAL A 90 17.78 2.24 -0.81
CA VAL A 90 18.67 3.25 -1.38
C VAL A 90 19.24 2.72 -2.69
N ASN A 91 19.04 3.45 -3.78
CA ASN A 91 19.71 3.14 -5.04
C ASN A 91 21.16 3.63 -4.97
N LEU A 92 22.10 2.69 -4.82
CA LEU A 92 23.54 2.97 -4.71
C LEU A 92 24.07 3.73 -5.93
N TYR A 93 23.54 3.48 -7.14
CA TYR A 93 23.99 4.19 -8.34
C TYR A 93 23.66 5.67 -8.27
N ILE A 94 22.51 6.05 -7.72
CA ILE A 94 22.14 7.46 -7.54
C ILE A 94 23.07 8.13 -6.51
N VAL A 95 23.43 7.42 -5.44
CA VAL A 95 24.41 7.90 -4.46
C VAL A 95 25.77 8.11 -5.12
N ILE A 96 26.26 7.14 -5.89
CA ILE A 96 27.53 7.24 -6.63
C ILE A 96 27.49 8.43 -7.59
N LEU A 97 26.39 8.62 -8.33
CA LEU A 97 26.23 9.74 -9.25
C LEU A 97 26.25 11.10 -8.55
N TRP A 98 25.62 11.22 -7.38
CA TRP A 98 25.73 12.44 -6.56
C TRP A 98 27.14 12.66 -6.05
N VAL A 99 27.85 11.62 -5.62
CA VAL A 99 29.26 11.72 -5.22
C VAL A 99 30.15 12.13 -6.40
N LEU A 100 29.93 11.58 -7.59
CA LEU A 100 30.62 11.99 -8.80
C LEU A 100 30.31 13.45 -9.17
N SER A 101 29.06 13.90 -9.00
CA SER A 101 28.68 15.31 -9.17
C SER A 101 29.44 16.22 -8.20
N LEU A 102 29.54 15.82 -6.92
CA LEU A 102 30.32 16.56 -5.92
C LEU A 102 31.80 16.66 -6.29
N LEU A 103 32.41 15.54 -6.67
CA LEU A 103 33.81 15.50 -7.11
C LEU A 103 34.02 16.37 -8.36
N TYR A 104 33.08 16.33 -9.31
CA TYR A 104 33.14 17.15 -10.53
C TYR A 104 33.17 18.64 -10.21
N HIS A 105 32.23 19.13 -9.39
CA HIS A 105 32.19 20.53 -9.00
C HIS A 105 33.39 20.94 -8.15
N PHE A 106 33.85 20.06 -7.27
CA PHE A 106 35.03 20.31 -6.44
C PHE A 106 36.31 20.43 -7.29
N ILE A 107 36.50 19.54 -8.27
CA ILE A 107 37.65 19.59 -9.19
C ILE A 107 37.61 20.86 -10.04
N LEU A 108 36.46 21.19 -10.63
CA LEU A 108 36.33 22.43 -11.42
C LEU A 108 36.52 23.69 -10.58
N TRP A 109 36.11 23.66 -9.32
CA TRP A 109 36.36 24.74 -8.39
C TRP A 109 37.84 24.87 -8.03
N LEU A 110 38.55 23.78 -7.78
CA LEU A 110 40.00 23.81 -7.53
C LEU A 110 40.79 24.25 -8.76
N ALA A 111 40.35 23.86 -9.96
CA ALA A 111 41.02 24.18 -11.21
C ALA A 111 40.66 25.57 -11.77
N HIS A 112 39.94 26.42 -11.03
CA HIS A 112 39.39 27.69 -11.53
C HIS A 112 40.41 28.68 -12.12
N ASP A 113 41.67 28.61 -11.71
CA ASP A 113 42.76 29.47 -12.21
C ASP A 113 43.39 28.97 -13.52
N THR A 114 43.02 27.76 -13.96
CA THR A 114 43.40 27.24 -15.28
C THR A 114 42.43 27.73 -16.34
N VAL A 115 42.86 27.83 -17.61
CA VAL A 115 41.96 28.18 -18.73
C VAL A 115 40.97 27.03 -18.96
N ILE A 116 39.91 26.99 -18.15
CA ILE A 116 38.83 26.03 -18.26
C ILE A 116 37.89 26.51 -19.36
N ILE A 117 37.68 25.62 -20.34
CA ILE A 117 36.77 25.84 -21.46
C ILE A 117 35.33 26.03 -20.92
N PRO A 118 34.55 27.02 -21.38
CA PRO A 118 33.18 27.28 -20.90
C PRO A 118 32.27 26.04 -20.88
N TYR A 119 32.47 25.10 -21.81
CA TYR A 119 31.72 23.85 -21.90
C TYR A 119 31.73 22.99 -20.61
N TYR A 120 32.76 23.09 -19.77
CA TYR A 120 32.79 22.35 -18.50
C TYR A 120 31.75 22.86 -17.49
N TYR A 121 31.40 24.15 -17.53
CA TYR A 121 30.35 24.70 -16.67
C TYR A 121 28.95 24.22 -17.08
N TYR A 122 28.70 24.13 -18.40
CA TYR A 122 27.49 23.49 -18.94
C TYR A 122 27.42 22.01 -18.59
N GLY A 123 28.56 21.30 -18.65
CA GLY A 123 28.66 19.90 -18.22
C GLY A 123 28.30 19.71 -16.75
N GLY A 124 28.79 20.60 -15.88
CA GLY A 124 28.43 20.60 -14.46
C GLY A 124 26.94 20.76 -14.21
N LEU A 125 26.32 21.75 -14.87
CA LEU A 125 24.87 21.92 -14.79
C LEU A 125 24.11 20.70 -15.30
N ALA A 126 24.46 20.19 -16.49
CA ALA A 126 23.82 19.00 -17.06
C ALA A 126 23.94 17.79 -16.14
N LEU A 127 25.10 17.62 -15.48
CA LEU A 127 25.33 16.56 -14.51
C LEU A 127 24.42 16.73 -13.28
N THR A 128 24.44 17.88 -12.60
CA THR A 128 23.60 18.10 -11.40
C THR A 128 22.13 17.88 -11.70
N TRP A 129 21.63 18.44 -12.81
CA TRP A 129 20.23 18.32 -13.19
C TRP A 129 19.86 16.90 -13.64
N GLY A 130 20.76 16.20 -14.32
CA GLY A 130 20.54 14.80 -14.71
C GLY A 130 20.42 13.88 -13.50
N VAL A 131 21.31 14.04 -12.52
CA VAL A 131 21.25 13.27 -11.26
C VAL A 131 20.01 13.64 -10.44
N LEU A 132 19.64 14.93 -10.42
CA LEU A 132 18.39 15.38 -9.80
C LEU A 132 17.16 14.73 -10.46
N LEU A 133 17.10 14.72 -11.79
CA LEU A 133 16.00 14.11 -12.53
C LEU A 133 15.90 12.60 -12.23
N LEU A 134 17.02 11.88 -12.25
CA LEU A 134 17.07 10.46 -11.87
C LEU A 134 16.57 10.23 -10.45
N THR A 135 16.94 11.13 -9.53
CA THR A 135 16.51 11.08 -8.13
C THR A 135 14.99 11.27 -8.02
N LEU A 136 14.42 12.23 -8.74
CA LEU A 136 12.97 12.47 -8.79
C LEU A 136 12.20 11.29 -9.39
N VAL A 137 12.71 10.71 -10.48
CA VAL A 137 12.11 9.52 -11.11
C VAL A 137 12.14 8.34 -10.15
N HIS A 138 13.23 8.16 -9.40
CA HIS A 138 13.33 7.11 -8.39
C HIS A 138 12.30 7.30 -7.27
N PHE A 139 12.15 8.53 -6.75
CA PHE A 139 11.10 8.83 -5.78
C PHE A 139 9.69 8.63 -6.34
N PHE A 140 9.43 9.04 -7.58
CA PHE A 140 8.14 8.83 -8.22
C PHE A 140 7.81 7.34 -8.36
N ALA A 141 8.78 6.52 -8.74
CA ALA A 141 8.63 5.07 -8.80
C ALA A 141 8.33 4.48 -7.41
N TYR A 142 9.04 4.94 -6.39
CA TYR A 142 8.80 4.57 -4.99
C TYR A 142 7.37 4.93 -4.53
N PHE A 143 6.95 6.19 -4.69
CA PHE A 143 5.59 6.62 -4.29
C PHE A 143 4.50 5.89 -5.06
N SER A 144 4.71 5.63 -6.35
CA SER A 144 3.77 4.87 -7.18
C SER A 144 3.64 3.43 -6.69
N PHE A 145 4.75 2.81 -6.27
CA PHE A 145 4.75 1.48 -5.66
C PHE A 145 3.99 1.47 -4.34
N VAL A 146 4.33 2.37 -3.41
CA VAL A 146 3.65 2.49 -2.10
C VAL A 146 2.15 2.70 -2.27
N ARG A 147 1.72 3.56 -3.20
CA ARG A 147 0.29 3.81 -3.46
C ARG A 147 -0.42 2.56 -4.01
N ARG A 148 0.24 1.78 -4.86
CA ARG A 148 -0.32 0.52 -5.37
C ARG A 148 -0.43 -0.52 -4.27
N ASP A 149 0.57 -0.57 -3.39
CA ASP A 149 0.59 -1.52 -2.28
C ASP A 149 -0.52 -1.22 -1.25
N ILE A 150 -0.66 0.04 -0.82
CA ILE A 150 -1.78 0.46 0.06
C ILE A 150 -3.13 0.05 -0.53
N ARG A 151 -3.33 0.22 -1.84
CA ARG A 151 -4.56 -0.20 -2.52
C ARG A 151 -4.72 -1.72 -2.57
N ALA A 152 -3.63 -2.46 -2.74
CA ALA A 152 -3.67 -3.92 -2.75
C ALA A 152 -4.00 -4.48 -1.35
N GLN A 153 -3.37 -3.93 -0.30
CA GLN A 153 -3.67 -4.26 1.10
C GLN A 153 -5.13 -3.91 1.46
N ALA A 154 -5.61 -2.74 1.06
CA ALA A 154 -7.01 -2.36 1.28
C ALA A 154 -7.99 -3.35 0.63
N LYS A 155 -7.71 -3.80 -0.61
CA LYS A 155 -8.52 -4.82 -1.29
C LYS A 155 -8.45 -6.19 -0.61
N ALA A 156 -7.26 -6.60 -0.14
CA ALA A 156 -7.09 -7.86 0.57
C ALA A 156 -7.85 -7.86 1.89
N ASN A 157 -7.79 -6.75 2.64
CA ASN A 157 -8.54 -6.56 3.88
C ASN A 157 -10.05 -6.53 3.63
N ASP A 158 -10.52 -5.84 2.59
CA ASP A 158 -11.94 -5.85 2.21
C ASP A 158 -12.45 -7.27 1.91
N LEU A 159 -11.68 -8.06 1.13
CA LEU A 159 -12.03 -9.45 0.85
C LEU A 159 -12.07 -10.31 2.13
N GLY A 160 -11.11 -10.12 3.03
CA GLY A 160 -11.05 -10.80 4.33
C GLY A 160 -12.25 -10.46 5.21
N ASN A 161 -12.57 -9.17 5.32
CA ASN A 161 -13.72 -8.66 6.06
C ASN A 161 -15.04 -9.21 5.52
N ARG A 162 -15.22 -9.22 4.19
CA ARG A 162 -16.41 -9.79 3.55
C ARG A 162 -16.56 -11.27 3.85
N ARG A 163 -15.48 -12.04 3.73
CA ARG A 163 -15.51 -13.47 4.06
C ARG A 163 -15.90 -13.69 5.52
N HIS A 164 -15.28 -12.94 6.44
CA HIS A 164 -15.58 -13.04 7.86
C HIS A 164 -17.03 -12.66 8.17
N ALA A 165 -17.54 -11.58 7.58
CA ALA A 165 -18.94 -11.18 7.70
C ALA A 165 -19.89 -12.30 7.24
N TYR A 166 -19.67 -12.87 6.05
CA TYR A 166 -20.52 -13.95 5.55
C TYR A 166 -20.46 -15.22 6.41
N GLU A 167 -19.29 -15.56 6.97
CA GLU A 167 -19.17 -16.68 7.90
C GLU A 167 -19.98 -16.44 9.19
N MET A 168 -19.96 -15.21 9.73
CA MET A 168 -20.77 -14.83 10.88
C MET A 168 -22.27 -14.83 10.57
N LEU A 169 -22.66 -14.23 9.44
CA LEU A 169 -24.05 -14.20 8.96
C LEU A 169 -24.60 -15.62 8.80
N LYS A 170 -23.87 -16.49 8.08
CA LYS A 170 -24.27 -17.90 7.91
C LYS A 170 -24.49 -18.60 9.26
N ARG A 171 -23.63 -18.33 10.25
CA ARG A 171 -23.78 -18.90 11.60
C ARG A 171 -25.01 -18.36 12.31
N ILE A 172 -25.31 -17.07 12.18
CA ILE A 172 -26.56 -16.47 12.68
C ILE A 172 -27.79 -17.15 12.08
N PHE A 173 -27.86 -17.26 10.74
CA PHE A 173 -28.97 -17.93 10.06
C PHE A 173 -29.17 -19.37 10.54
N TYR A 174 -28.07 -20.11 10.70
CA TYR A 174 -28.11 -21.49 11.20
C TYR A 174 -28.63 -21.57 12.65
N MET A 175 -28.14 -20.70 13.55
CA MET A 175 -28.62 -20.66 14.94
C MET A 175 -30.09 -20.28 15.02
N TYR A 176 -30.54 -19.32 14.21
CA TYR A 176 -31.94 -18.93 14.12
C TYR A 176 -32.83 -20.13 13.74
N GLN A 177 -32.45 -20.87 12.70
CA GLN A 177 -33.17 -22.07 12.28
C GLN A 177 -33.24 -23.13 13.38
N ILE A 178 -32.12 -23.42 14.05
CA ILE A 178 -32.09 -24.40 15.14
C ILE A 178 -32.99 -23.99 16.30
N ILE A 179 -32.88 -22.75 16.76
CA ILE A 179 -33.69 -22.27 17.89
C ILE A 179 -35.17 -22.37 17.54
N HIS A 180 -35.54 -22.00 16.31
CA HIS A 180 -36.92 -22.07 15.87
C HIS A 180 -37.43 -23.52 15.76
N GLU A 181 -36.57 -24.45 15.32
CA GLU A 181 -36.87 -25.88 15.27
C GLU A 181 -37.02 -26.47 16.69
N LEU A 182 -36.16 -26.08 17.63
CA LEU A 182 -36.25 -26.47 19.04
C LEU A 182 -37.56 -25.98 19.66
N MET A 183 -37.95 -24.73 19.42
CA MET A 183 -39.23 -24.18 19.86
C MET A 183 -40.45 -24.90 19.27
N ASN A 184 -40.31 -25.51 18.09
CA ASN A 184 -41.38 -26.28 17.46
C ASN A 184 -41.45 -27.72 17.97
N LYS A 185 -40.30 -28.32 18.30
CA LYS A 185 -40.20 -29.70 18.78
C LYS A 185 -40.44 -29.84 20.29
N ASP A 186 -40.12 -28.80 21.07
CA ASP A 186 -40.21 -28.82 22.52
C ASP A 186 -41.03 -27.63 23.06
N ALA A 187 -42.14 -27.94 23.74
CA ALA A 187 -43.03 -26.95 24.32
C ALA A 187 -42.40 -26.18 25.47
N GLU A 188 -41.48 -26.79 26.23
CA GLU A 188 -40.82 -26.15 27.37
C GLU A 188 -39.84 -25.08 26.88
N VAL A 189 -39.04 -25.38 25.85
CA VAL A 189 -38.18 -24.39 25.17
C VAL A 189 -39.02 -23.22 24.65
N LYS A 190 -40.18 -23.51 24.03
CA LYS A 190 -41.10 -22.47 23.56
C LYS A 190 -41.64 -21.59 24.68
N HIS A 191 -41.99 -22.17 25.83
CA HIS A 191 -42.46 -21.41 26.99
C HIS A 191 -41.35 -20.58 27.61
N MET A 192 -40.14 -21.13 27.77
CA MET A 192 -38.97 -20.40 28.24
C MET A 192 -38.66 -19.19 27.35
N MET A 193 -38.67 -19.38 26.02
CA MET A 193 -38.45 -18.31 25.05
C MET A 193 -39.47 -17.18 25.21
N LYS A 194 -40.76 -17.53 25.35
CA LYS A 194 -41.86 -16.56 25.51
C LYS A 194 -41.85 -15.83 26.85
N TRP A 195 -41.59 -16.53 27.95
CA TRP A 195 -41.59 -15.93 29.28
C TRP A 195 -40.46 -14.92 29.49
N ASN A 196 -39.35 -15.08 28.76
CA ASN A 196 -38.21 -14.18 28.82
C ASN A 196 -38.17 -13.15 27.68
N HIS A 197 -39.21 -13.10 26.82
CA HIS A 197 -39.24 -12.28 25.60
C HIS A 197 -38.06 -12.51 24.64
N PHE A 198 -37.45 -13.71 24.70
CA PHE A 198 -36.35 -14.06 23.81
C PHE A 198 -36.83 -14.38 22.40
N ASP A 199 -38.08 -14.79 22.23
CA ASP A 199 -38.70 -14.99 20.91
C ASP A 199 -38.84 -13.67 20.14
N GLU A 200 -39.38 -12.63 20.78
CA GLU A 200 -39.48 -11.29 20.16
C GLU A 200 -38.09 -10.72 19.82
N LYS A 201 -37.14 -10.86 20.74
CA LYS A 201 -35.77 -10.38 20.54
C LYS A 201 -35.02 -11.18 19.46
N LEU A 202 -35.31 -12.47 19.33
CA LEU A 202 -34.74 -13.33 18.27
C LEU A 202 -35.16 -12.84 16.88
N GLU A 203 -36.44 -12.51 16.71
CA GLU A 203 -36.95 -11.94 15.46
C GLU A 203 -36.35 -10.57 15.17
N GLN A 204 -36.25 -9.71 16.19
CA GLN A 204 -35.62 -8.39 16.03
C GLN A 204 -34.16 -8.51 15.57
N MET A 205 -33.38 -9.37 16.23
CA MET A 205 -31.97 -9.61 15.89
C MET A 205 -31.80 -10.18 14.48
N PHE A 206 -32.76 -11.00 14.03
CA PHE A 206 -32.76 -11.52 12.67
C PHE A 206 -33.04 -10.44 11.62
N LEU A 207 -34.01 -9.55 11.89
CA LEU A 207 -34.32 -8.40 11.03
C LEU A 207 -33.15 -7.41 10.95
N GLU A 208 -32.44 -7.18 12.04
CA GLU A 208 -31.24 -6.35 12.07
C GLU A 208 -30.11 -6.90 11.18
N VAL A 209 -30.13 -8.19 10.88
CA VAL A 209 -29.13 -8.87 10.05
C VAL A 209 -29.48 -8.85 8.55
N GLU A 210 -30.77 -8.74 8.21
CA GLU A 210 -31.27 -8.79 6.83
C GLU A 210 -30.57 -7.81 5.86
N PRO A 211 -30.30 -6.54 6.23
CA PRO A 211 -29.63 -5.59 5.33
C PRO A 211 -28.23 -6.06 4.89
N TYR A 212 -27.55 -6.84 5.73
CA TYR A 212 -26.17 -7.26 5.50
C TYR A 212 -26.02 -8.42 4.50
N ILE A 213 -27.11 -9.12 4.14
CA ILE A 213 -27.09 -10.26 3.22
C ILE A 213 -26.60 -9.86 1.82
N HIS A 214 -27.03 -8.69 1.35
CA HIS A 214 -26.77 -8.21 0.00
C HIS A 214 -25.62 -7.18 -0.06
N THR A 215 -25.00 -6.87 1.07
CA THR A 215 -23.96 -5.85 1.16
C THR A 215 -22.66 -6.34 0.52
N LEU A 216 -22.08 -5.49 -0.34
CA LEU A 216 -20.84 -5.79 -1.07
C LEU A 216 -19.56 -5.38 -0.35
N SER A 217 -19.67 -4.58 0.72
CA SER A 217 -18.54 -4.06 1.51
C SER A 217 -18.96 -3.85 2.97
N PHE A 218 -18.15 -4.32 3.91
CA PHE A 218 -18.41 -4.17 5.34
C PHE A 218 -17.42 -3.19 5.94
N ASN A 219 -17.93 -2.18 6.63
CA ASN A 219 -17.10 -1.33 7.47
C ASN A 219 -16.83 -2.03 8.82
N ARG A 220 -16.03 -1.41 9.69
CA ARG A 220 -15.70 -1.98 10.99
C ARG A 220 -16.91 -2.05 11.93
N GLU A 221 -17.76 -1.04 11.91
CA GLU A 221 -18.96 -0.95 12.75
C GLU A 221 -19.97 -2.05 12.38
N ASP A 222 -20.14 -2.33 11.08
CA ASP A 222 -20.96 -3.42 10.57
C ASP A 222 -20.48 -4.78 11.09
N LEU A 223 -19.15 -5.01 11.08
CA LEU A 223 -18.56 -6.24 11.58
C LEU A 223 -18.76 -6.40 13.10
N GLU A 224 -18.55 -5.32 13.85
CA GLU A 224 -18.76 -5.32 15.31
C GLU A 224 -20.24 -5.54 15.66
N HIS A 225 -21.15 -4.97 14.89
CA HIS A 225 -22.59 -5.16 15.04
C HIS A 225 -23.00 -6.61 14.78
N ILE A 226 -22.61 -7.19 13.63
CA ILE A 226 -22.88 -8.60 13.28
C ILE A 226 -22.27 -9.54 14.33
N LEU A 227 -21.07 -9.24 14.82
CA LEU A 227 -20.42 -10.02 15.87
C LEU A 227 -21.21 -9.97 17.20
N GLY A 228 -21.75 -8.80 17.56
CA GLY A 228 -22.61 -8.64 18.73
C GLY A 228 -23.87 -9.50 18.65
N ILE A 229 -24.55 -9.48 17.50
CA ILE A 229 -25.74 -10.31 17.24
C ILE A 229 -25.39 -11.80 17.33
N LYS A 230 -24.30 -12.21 16.66
CA LYS A 230 -23.80 -13.59 16.71
C LYS A 230 -23.53 -14.02 18.16
N ALA A 231 -22.87 -13.18 18.96
CA ALA A 231 -22.56 -13.49 20.36
C ALA A 231 -23.83 -13.62 21.22
N TRP A 232 -24.83 -12.77 20.97
CA TRP A 232 -26.14 -12.89 21.63
C TRP A 232 -26.82 -14.22 21.29
N MET A 233 -26.82 -14.62 20.02
CA MET A 233 -27.39 -15.90 19.57
C MET A 233 -26.65 -17.11 20.14
N ASP A 234 -25.32 -17.07 20.17
CA ASP A 234 -24.48 -18.09 20.80
C ASP A 234 -24.87 -18.29 22.28
N ASN A 235 -25.04 -17.18 23.01
CA ASN A 235 -25.44 -17.23 24.42
C ASN A 235 -26.85 -17.77 24.60
N LEU A 236 -27.79 -17.39 23.73
CA LEU A 236 -29.16 -17.89 23.78
C LEU A 236 -29.20 -19.41 23.57
N LEU A 237 -28.45 -19.91 22.58
CA LEU A 237 -28.34 -21.34 22.32
C LEU A 237 -27.75 -22.08 23.52
N MET A 238 -26.69 -21.52 24.13
CA MET A 238 -26.09 -22.07 25.33
C MET A 238 -27.08 -22.14 26.51
N ILE A 239 -27.92 -21.12 26.71
CA ILE A 239 -28.96 -21.13 27.75
C ILE A 239 -29.95 -22.27 27.50
N ILE A 240 -30.37 -22.48 26.25
CA ILE A 240 -31.27 -23.58 25.87
C ILE A 240 -30.60 -24.94 26.16
N GLU A 241 -29.32 -25.11 25.81
CA GLU A 241 -28.57 -26.35 26.00
C GLU A 241 -28.26 -26.69 27.47
N GLN A 242 -28.02 -25.67 28.30
CA GLN A 242 -27.70 -25.83 29.72
C GLN A 242 -28.94 -26.11 30.58
N HIS A 243 -30.14 -26.04 30.01
CA HIS A 243 -31.35 -26.40 30.72
C HIS A 243 -31.34 -27.91 31.04
N PRO A 244 -31.60 -28.34 32.30
CA PRO A 244 -31.42 -29.73 32.75
C PRO A 244 -32.19 -30.78 31.94
N LEU A 245 -33.28 -30.39 31.29
CA LEU A 245 -34.16 -31.26 30.50
C LEU A 245 -33.82 -31.28 28.99
N HIS A 246 -32.86 -30.46 28.54
CA HIS A 246 -32.62 -30.17 27.11
C HIS A 246 -31.20 -30.50 26.64
N HIS A 247 -30.36 -31.03 27.54
CA HIS A 247 -28.95 -31.31 27.28
C HIS A 247 -28.68 -32.23 26.07
N ASP A 248 -29.63 -33.11 25.71
CA ASP A 248 -29.51 -34.06 24.59
C ASP A 248 -30.25 -33.62 23.31
N LEU A 249 -30.94 -32.47 23.30
CA LEU A 249 -31.74 -32.04 22.14
C LEU A 249 -30.87 -31.70 20.93
N TYR A 250 -29.69 -31.13 21.14
CA TYR A 250 -28.78 -30.78 20.05
C TYR A 250 -28.20 -32.01 19.32
N LYS A 251 -28.00 -33.12 20.05
CA LYS A 251 -27.59 -34.41 19.46
C LYS A 251 -28.69 -35.06 18.63
N LYS A 252 -29.96 -34.85 18.99
CA LYS A 252 -31.12 -35.38 18.25
C LYS A 252 -31.45 -34.62 16.96
N ILE A 253 -30.98 -33.39 16.80
CA ILE A 253 -31.21 -32.58 15.59
C ILE A 253 -30.10 -32.78 14.55
N ASN A 254 -28.89 -33.17 14.98
CA ASN A 254 -27.75 -33.46 14.11
C ASN A 254 -27.52 -34.97 13.84
N MET A 255 -28.47 -35.84 14.20
CA MET A 255 -28.56 -37.24 13.74
C MET A 255 -29.56 -37.35 12.59
#